data_AF-A0A352PKK3-F1
#
_entry.id   AF-A0A352PKK3-F1
#
_cell.length_a   1.000
_cell.length_b   1.000
_cell.length_c   1.000
_cell.angle_alpha   90.00
_cell.angle_beta   90.00
_cell.angle_gamma   90.00
#
_symmetry.space_group_name_H-M   'P 1'
#
loop_
_entity.id
_entity.type
_entity.pdbx_description
1 polymer ?
#
loop_
_entity_poly.entity_id
_entity_poly.type
_entity_poly.pdbx_seq_one_letter_code
_entity_poly.pdbx_strand_id
1 'polypeptide(L)'
;MKIFIIAVLAVVASCCTAPEDDDSEGSGKADALRTYPMRELDGRVFGDLFAYYTGVHGKVPETVDLNFCNNLKKMWEVKEKRSRGNSVVKETRKAVIGEYCGSDPTNITLREYVSNVERIAKQVQQSIDWSTVARVERLNEREAELVKEIALSITGKDLVAYSLTELMPGVDGDMNLMVLDFIVRNGGLEYVESIPAMYDSYTSFGPYQFTQYAWYDTGREKRGGSKLNQALRAQVKHGSVSRLRGDEHHIAAYLFAIDNIAALVRRIDKRQMKTLERVYRTKHEAVVQYIATAHHQPASALSAASRWLDNDAHLPYSHSCNKRLLEYARKTEANMDALDKM
;
A
#
# COMPACT_ATOMS: atom_id res chain seq x y z
N MET A 1 52.17 -7.43 43.77
CA MET A 1 51.18 -8.16 44.58
C MET A 1 49.81 -7.97 43.94
N LYS A 2 49.05 -9.07 43.75
CA LYS A 2 47.76 -9.20 43.02
C LYS A 2 47.90 -9.30 41.49
N ILE A 3 48.22 -10.50 40.97
CA ILE A 3 47.39 -11.69 40.68
C ILE A 3 46.79 -11.63 39.27
N PHE A 4 47.39 -12.45 38.40
CA PHE A 4 46.93 -12.90 37.09
C PHE A 4 45.64 -13.73 37.21
N ILE A 5 44.67 -13.54 36.32
CA ILE A 5 43.77 -14.60 35.87
C ILE A 5 43.71 -14.56 34.34
N ILE A 6 44.26 -15.62 33.75
CA ILE A 6 44.15 -16.05 32.37
C ILE A 6 42.85 -16.85 32.27
N ALA A 7 41.95 -16.49 31.35
CA ALA A 7 40.82 -17.32 30.99
C ALA A 7 41.07 -17.91 29.60
N VAL A 8 41.19 -19.23 29.59
CA VAL A 8 41.45 -20.12 28.46
C VAL A 8 40.17 -20.23 27.62
N LEU A 9 40.26 -19.90 26.33
CA LEU A 9 39.24 -20.21 25.32
C LEU A 9 39.38 -21.69 24.94
N ALA A 10 38.42 -22.51 25.37
CA ALA A 10 38.29 -23.89 24.96
C ALA A 10 37.74 -23.97 23.53
N VAL A 11 38.51 -24.61 22.66
CA VAL A 11 38.09 -25.10 21.34
C VAL A 11 37.22 -26.33 21.56
N VAL A 12 35.94 -26.26 21.18
CA VAL A 12 35.11 -27.45 20.96
C VAL A 12 34.75 -27.48 19.48
N ALA A 13 35.48 -28.32 18.75
CA ALA A 13 35.06 -28.81 17.46
C ALA A 13 33.98 -29.87 17.69
N SER A 14 32.75 -29.59 17.27
CA SER A 14 31.73 -30.61 17.07
C SER A 14 31.49 -30.76 15.57
N CYS A 15 32.01 -31.85 15.02
CA CYS A 15 31.57 -32.40 13.74
C CYS A 15 30.19 -33.05 13.90
N CYS A 16 29.54 -33.32 12.75
CA CYS A 16 28.33 -34.13 12.55
C CYS A 16 27.03 -33.37 12.90
N THR A 17 26.04 -33.21 12.04
CA THR A 17 25.65 -33.85 10.77
C THR A 17 24.78 -32.88 9.97
N ALA A 18 24.82 -32.97 8.64
CA ALA A 18 23.85 -32.29 7.79
C ALA A 18 22.44 -32.79 8.12
N PRO A 19 21.41 -31.93 8.19
CA PRO A 19 20.04 -32.41 8.19
C PRO A 19 19.74 -32.95 6.79
N GLU A 20 19.43 -34.24 6.75
CA GLU A 20 18.81 -34.90 5.61
C GLU A 20 17.50 -34.18 5.27
N ASP A 21 17.27 -34.01 3.97
CA ASP A 21 16.04 -33.51 3.39
C ASP A 21 14.88 -34.42 3.82
N ASP A 22 14.16 -34.00 4.86
CA ASP A 22 12.87 -34.56 5.21
C ASP A 22 11.80 -33.80 4.43
N ASP A 23 11.59 -34.26 3.19
CA ASP A 23 10.41 -33.99 2.35
C ASP A 23 9.16 -34.60 3.01
N SER A 24 8.85 -34.15 4.23
CA SER A 24 7.63 -34.52 4.92
C SER A 24 6.46 -33.73 4.35
N GLU A 25 5.67 -34.45 3.55
CA GLU A 25 4.34 -34.14 3.06
C GLU A 25 3.47 -33.44 4.12
N GLY A 26 3.43 -32.10 4.05
CA GLY A 26 2.54 -31.27 4.85
C GLY A 26 1.79 -30.26 3.97
N SER A 27 1.00 -30.71 2.98
CA SER A 27 0.34 -29.76 2.05
C SER A 27 -1.09 -30.10 1.62
N GLY A 28 -1.79 -31.01 2.31
CA GLY A 28 -3.12 -31.48 1.88
C GLY A 28 -4.26 -30.42 1.88
N LYS A 29 -4.07 -29.23 2.47
CA LYS A 29 -5.13 -28.20 2.55
C LYS A 29 -4.93 -26.97 1.65
N ALA A 30 -3.69 -26.64 1.26
CA ALA A 30 -3.39 -25.40 0.53
C ALA A 30 -3.70 -25.48 -0.97
N ASP A 31 -3.78 -26.69 -1.54
CA ASP A 31 -3.94 -26.90 -2.99
C ASP A 31 -5.36 -27.28 -3.43
N ALA A 32 -6.30 -27.49 -2.51
CA ALA A 32 -7.68 -27.86 -2.86
C ALA A 32 -8.45 -26.67 -3.46
N LEU A 33 -9.14 -26.91 -4.58
CA LEU A 33 -10.14 -25.98 -5.11
C LEU A 33 -11.32 -25.88 -4.13
N ARG A 34 -11.83 -24.66 -3.95
CA ARG A 34 -13.04 -24.39 -3.18
C ARG A 34 -14.03 -23.61 -4.03
N THR A 35 -15.31 -23.92 -3.90
CA THR A 35 -16.39 -23.21 -4.60
C THR A 35 -16.79 -21.97 -3.81
N TYR A 36 -16.79 -20.81 -4.47
CA TYR A 36 -17.16 -19.53 -3.87
C TYR A 36 -18.32 -18.89 -4.63
N PRO A 37 -19.32 -18.31 -3.94
CA PRO A 37 -20.36 -17.51 -4.58
C PRO A 37 -19.80 -16.15 -5.03
N MET A 38 -20.07 -15.76 -6.28
CA MET A 38 -19.64 -14.48 -6.85
C MET A 38 -20.58 -13.32 -6.51
N ARG A 39 -21.84 -13.62 -6.14
CA ARG A 39 -22.83 -12.65 -5.64
C ARG A 39 -22.99 -11.44 -6.56
N GLU A 40 -22.72 -10.23 -6.08
CA GLU A 40 -22.86 -8.96 -6.81
C GLU A 40 -21.96 -8.88 -8.07
N LEU A 41 -20.96 -9.78 -8.17
CA LEU A 41 -20.11 -9.92 -9.34
C LEU A 41 -20.72 -10.83 -10.42
N ASP A 42 -21.75 -11.62 -10.14
CA ASP A 42 -22.39 -12.51 -11.13
C ASP A 42 -22.86 -11.73 -12.36
N GLY A 43 -22.58 -12.27 -13.55
CA GLY A 43 -22.93 -11.68 -14.83
C GLY A 43 -22.08 -10.48 -15.25
N ARG A 44 -21.21 -9.94 -14.38
CA ARG A 44 -20.21 -8.92 -14.76
C ARG A 44 -19.18 -9.50 -15.72
N VAL A 45 -18.41 -8.63 -16.38
CA VAL A 45 -17.34 -9.06 -17.30
C VAL A 45 -16.00 -8.65 -16.72
N PHE A 46 -15.13 -9.65 -16.48
CA PHE A 46 -13.78 -9.43 -16.02
C PHE A 46 -12.79 -9.50 -17.18
N GLY A 47 -11.90 -8.52 -17.20
CA GLY A 47 -10.68 -8.48 -18.00
C GLY A 47 -9.47 -8.16 -17.12
N ASP A 48 -8.27 -8.29 -17.70
CA ASP A 48 -7.01 -7.85 -17.12
C ASP A 48 -6.78 -8.31 -15.67
N LEU A 49 -6.55 -7.35 -14.75
CA LEU A 49 -6.19 -7.61 -13.35
C LEU A 49 -7.31 -8.28 -12.55
N PHE A 50 -8.58 -7.97 -12.82
CA PHE A 50 -9.69 -8.60 -12.10
C PHE A 50 -9.70 -10.11 -12.29
N ALA A 51 -9.34 -10.58 -13.50
CA ALA A 51 -9.27 -11.99 -13.78
C ALA A 51 -8.10 -12.67 -13.04
N TYR A 52 -6.96 -11.99 -12.87
CA TYR A 52 -5.86 -12.49 -12.07
C TYR A 52 -6.23 -12.60 -10.58
N TYR A 53 -6.97 -11.63 -10.05
CA TYR A 53 -7.33 -11.63 -8.64
C TYR A 53 -8.34 -12.72 -8.29
N THR A 54 -9.33 -12.92 -9.18
CA THR A 54 -10.50 -13.77 -8.93
C THR A 54 -10.46 -15.12 -9.63
N GLY A 55 -9.50 -15.35 -10.54
CA GLY A 55 -9.40 -16.56 -11.36
C GLY A 55 -10.45 -16.68 -12.47
N VAL A 56 -11.28 -15.66 -12.67
CA VAL A 56 -12.39 -15.66 -13.62
C VAL A 56 -12.09 -14.76 -14.82
N HIS A 57 -12.12 -15.32 -16.04
CA HIS A 57 -11.99 -14.57 -17.28
C HIS A 57 -13.33 -14.46 -18.00
N GLY A 58 -13.66 -13.27 -18.51
CA GLY A 58 -14.89 -13.04 -19.26
C GLY A 58 -16.11 -12.88 -18.35
N LYS A 59 -17.25 -13.45 -18.74
CA LYS A 59 -18.49 -13.33 -17.96
C LYS A 59 -18.36 -14.11 -16.66
N VAL A 60 -18.59 -13.42 -15.55
CA VAL A 60 -18.51 -13.98 -14.20
C VAL A 60 -19.70 -14.92 -13.97
N PRO A 61 -19.45 -16.19 -13.56
CA PRO A 61 -20.50 -17.13 -13.21
C PRO A 61 -21.06 -16.86 -11.80
N GLU A 62 -22.19 -17.48 -11.45
CA GLU A 62 -22.78 -17.41 -10.11
C GLU A 62 -21.83 -17.94 -9.02
N THR A 63 -21.06 -18.99 -9.34
CA THR A 63 -20.05 -19.60 -8.47
C THR A 63 -18.76 -19.87 -9.22
N VAL A 64 -17.62 -19.83 -8.52
CA VAL A 64 -16.29 -20.15 -9.07
C VAL A 64 -15.56 -21.14 -8.18
N ASP A 65 -14.95 -22.15 -8.79
CA ASP A 65 -13.97 -23.01 -8.14
C ASP A 65 -12.60 -22.36 -8.20
N LEU A 66 -12.07 -21.95 -7.04
CA LEU A 66 -10.87 -21.15 -6.94
C LEU A 66 -9.89 -21.72 -5.92
N ASN A 67 -8.61 -21.51 -6.21
CA ASN A 67 -7.54 -21.61 -5.23
C ASN A 67 -6.74 -20.30 -5.25
N PHE A 68 -6.87 -19.50 -4.20
CA PHE A 68 -6.19 -18.21 -4.08
C PHE A 68 -4.66 -18.36 -4.06
N CYS A 69 -4.10 -19.39 -3.41
CA CYS A 69 -2.66 -19.64 -3.43
C CYS A 69 -2.15 -19.84 -4.87
N ASN A 70 -2.88 -20.58 -5.71
CA ASN A 70 -2.54 -20.78 -7.11
C ASN A 70 -2.65 -19.50 -7.94
N ASN A 71 -3.65 -18.65 -7.70
CA ASN A 71 -3.73 -17.34 -8.34
C ASN A 71 -2.56 -16.44 -7.95
N LEU A 72 -2.22 -16.40 -6.66
CA LEU A 72 -1.09 -15.64 -6.15
C LEU A 72 0.23 -16.10 -6.80
N LYS A 73 0.46 -17.41 -6.87
CA LYS A 73 1.60 -18.02 -7.57
C LYS A 73 1.68 -17.53 -9.03
N LYS A 74 0.56 -17.60 -9.78
CA LYS A 74 0.49 -17.13 -11.18
C LYS A 74 0.80 -15.64 -11.32
N MET A 75 0.28 -14.80 -10.43
CA MET A 75 0.56 -13.36 -10.44
C MET A 75 2.05 -13.09 -10.26
N TRP A 76 2.67 -13.70 -9.26
CA TRP A 76 4.10 -13.55 -9.01
C TRP A 76 4.99 -14.12 -10.12
N GLU A 77 4.55 -15.16 -10.83
CA GLU A 77 5.26 -15.64 -12.02
C GLU A 77 5.30 -14.61 -13.15
N VAL A 78 4.20 -13.90 -13.37
CA VAL A 78 4.18 -12.79 -14.35
C VAL A 78 5.08 -11.65 -13.89
N LYS A 79 5.04 -11.31 -12.59
CA LYS A 79 5.93 -10.31 -11.99
C LYS A 79 7.41 -10.65 -12.17
N GLU A 80 7.81 -11.88 -11.83
CA GLU A 80 9.20 -12.35 -11.98
C GLU A 80 9.64 -12.35 -13.46
N LYS A 81 8.75 -12.75 -14.38
CA LYS A 81 9.01 -12.68 -15.83
C LYS A 81 9.19 -11.24 -16.33
N ARG A 82 8.56 -10.25 -15.70
CA ARG A 82 8.73 -8.83 -16.03
C ARG A 82 10.00 -8.24 -15.39
N SER A 83 10.35 -8.70 -14.20
CA SER A 83 11.53 -8.27 -13.44
C SER A 83 12.73 -9.20 -13.62
N ARG A 84 12.99 -9.71 -14.84
CA ARG A 84 14.04 -10.71 -15.10
C ARG A 84 15.39 -10.27 -14.52
N GLY A 85 16.02 -11.14 -13.74
CA GLY A 85 17.31 -10.89 -13.11
C GLY A 85 17.26 -10.13 -11.78
N ASN A 86 16.08 -9.67 -11.33
CA ASN A 86 15.93 -9.03 -10.03
C ASN A 86 15.81 -10.09 -8.92
N SER A 87 16.91 -10.37 -8.21
CA SER A 87 16.94 -11.35 -7.11
C SER A 87 15.97 -10.98 -5.97
N VAL A 88 15.80 -9.69 -5.69
CA VAL A 88 14.90 -9.22 -4.63
C VAL A 88 13.46 -9.59 -4.93
N VAL A 89 13.01 -9.48 -6.19
CA VAL A 89 11.67 -9.92 -6.60
C VAL A 89 11.50 -11.43 -6.41
N LYS A 90 12.51 -12.23 -6.77
CA LYS A 90 12.48 -13.68 -6.61
C LYS A 90 12.44 -14.12 -5.14
N GLU A 91 13.22 -13.47 -4.29
CA GLU A 91 13.22 -13.71 -2.85
C GLU A 91 11.90 -13.29 -2.20
N THR A 92 11.38 -12.12 -2.59
CA THR A 92 10.09 -11.61 -2.10
C THR A 92 8.95 -12.54 -2.50
N ARG A 93 8.92 -13.01 -3.76
CA ARG A 93 7.97 -14.02 -4.23
C ARG A 93 7.97 -15.25 -3.32
N LYS A 94 9.15 -15.82 -3.03
CA LYS A 94 9.27 -17.02 -2.19
C LYS A 94 8.70 -16.78 -0.80
N ALA A 95 9.08 -15.68 -0.17
CA ALA A 95 8.62 -15.33 1.18
C ALA A 95 7.10 -15.12 1.21
N VAL A 96 6.57 -14.24 0.34
CA VAL A 96 5.15 -13.89 0.31
C VAL A 96 4.26 -15.09 -0.02
N ILE A 97 4.63 -15.90 -1.02
CA ILE A 97 3.87 -17.12 -1.35
C ILE A 97 3.96 -18.14 -0.21
N GLY A 98 5.15 -18.35 0.36
CA GLY A 98 5.35 -19.30 1.45
C GLY A 98 4.53 -18.93 2.69
N GLU A 99 4.51 -17.65 3.05
CA GLU A 99 3.68 -17.12 4.13
C GLU A 99 2.19 -17.32 3.84
N TYR A 100 1.69 -16.79 2.72
CA TYR A 100 0.26 -16.86 2.40
C TYR A 100 -0.26 -18.29 2.25
N CYS A 101 0.44 -19.13 1.48
CA CYS A 101 0.00 -20.50 1.22
C CYS A 101 0.24 -21.44 2.41
N GLY A 102 1.06 -21.04 3.38
CA GLY A 102 1.38 -21.82 4.58
C GLY A 102 0.49 -21.53 5.78
N SER A 103 -0.38 -20.51 5.70
CA SER A 103 -1.27 -20.09 6.79
C SER A 103 -2.73 -20.03 6.35
N ASP A 104 -3.65 -20.15 7.31
CA ASP A 104 -5.06 -19.86 7.06
C ASP A 104 -5.27 -18.34 6.93
N PRO A 105 -5.94 -17.86 5.87
CA PRO A 105 -6.15 -16.43 5.67
C PRO A 105 -7.18 -15.86 6.65
N THR A 106 -7.02 -14.59 7.01
CA THR A 106 -7.96 -13.84 7.83
C THR A 106 -9.09 -13.30 6.94
N ASN A 107 -10.18 -14.06 6.84
CA ASN A 107 -11.37 -13.69 6.07
C ASN A 107 -12.25 -12.68 6.84
N ILE A 108 -12.49 -11.52 6.23
CA ILE A 108 -13.31 -10.45 6.83
C ILE A 108 -14.24 -9.81 5.79
N THR A 109 -15.19 -9.01 6.25
CA THR A 109 -16.01 -8.16 5.39
C THR A 109 -15.27 -6.90 4.95
N LEU A 110 -15.70 -6.27 3.85
CA LEU A 110 -15.19 -4.95 3.45
C LEU A 110 -15.37 -3.88 4.55
N ARG A 111 -16.46 -3.91 5.31
CA ARG A 111 -16.70 -2.97 6.42
C ARG A 111 -15.65 -3.14 7.53
N GLU A 112 -15.31 -4.38 7.88
CA GLU A 112 -14.24 -4.66 8.83
C GLU A 112 -12.88 -4.26 8.28
N TYR A 113 -12.61 -4.47 6.99
CA TYR A 113 -11.38 -4.02 6.34
C TYR A 113 -11.20 -2.50 6.48
N VAL A 114 -12.22 -1.71 6.08
CA VAL A 114 -12.19 -0.24 6.23
C VAL A 114 -12.03 0.17 7.69
N SER A 115 -12.70 -0.52 8.62
CA SER A 115 -12.59 -0.22 10.06
C SER A 115 -11.20 -0.53 10.62
N ASN A 116 -10.54 -1.58 10.12
CA ASN A 116 -9.17 -1.91 10.47
C ASN A 116 -8.20 -0.82 9.98
N VAL A 117 -8.33 -0.38 8.73
CA VAL A 117 -7.49 0.70 8.18
C VAL A 117 -7.72 2.02 8.93
N GLU A 118 -8.97 2.34 9.29
CA GLU A 118 -9.32 3.51 10.12
C GLU A 118 -8.66 3.45 11.50
N ARG A 119 -8.68 2.28 12.16
CA ARG A 119 -8.00 2.08 13.44
C ARG A 119 -6.49 2.33 13.32
N ILE A 120 -5.86 1.81 12.27
CA ILE A 120 -4.42 1.97 12.04
C ILE A 120 -4.08 3.44 11.78
N ALA A 121 -4.85 4.13 10.92
CA ALA A 121 -4.66 5.56 10.67
C ALA A 121 -4.72 6.38 11.96
N LYS A 122 -5.74 6.14 12.81
CA LYS A 122 -5.87 6.79 14.13
C LYS A 122 -4.70 6.51 15.05
N GLN A 123 -4.18 5.27 15.07
CA GLN A 123 -3.00 4.93 15.86
C GLN A 123 -1.76 5.70 15.40
N VAL A 124 -1.56 5.84 14.08
CA VAL A 124 -0.47 6.65 13.53
C VAL A 124 -0.63 8.12 13.91
N GLN A 125 -1.83 8.69 13.73
CA GLN A 125 -2.15 10.08 14.11
C GLN A 125 -1.83 10.39 15.57
N GLN A 126 -2.13 9.46 16.49
CA GLN A 126 -1.92 9.63 17.92
C GLN A 126 -0.46 9.42 18.35
N SER A 127 0.34 8.74 17.53
CA SER A 127 1.71 8.34 17.88
C SER A 127 2.80 9.15 17.19
N ILE A 128 2.46 9.98 16.20
CA ILE A 128 3.42 10.76 15.43
C ILE A 128 3.90 12.00 16.20
N ASP A 129 5.21 12.21 16.23
CA ASP A 129 5.85 13.44 16.70
C ASP A 129 5.95 14.47 15.57
N TRP A 130 5.02 15.41 15.58
CA TRP A 130 4.95 16.49 14.60
C TRP A 130 6.16 17.43 14.59
N SER A 131 6.88 17.56 15.72
CA SER A 131 8.11 18.35 15.75
C SER A 131 9.22 17.68 14.94
N THR A 132 9.29 16.35 15.02
CA THR A 132 10.19 15.54 14.21
C THR A 132 9.79 15.58 12.73
N VAL A 133 8.50 15.49 12.39
CA VAL A 133 8.03 15.66 10.99
C VAL A 133 8.48 17.01 10.43
N ALA A 134 8.23 18.11 11.15
CA ALA A 134 8.62 19.45 10.72
C ALA A 134 10.13 19.57 10.48
N ARG A 135 10.95 19.02 11.38
CA ARG A 135 12.41 19.02 11.24
C ARG A 135 12.88 18.20 10.05
N VAL A 136 12.35 16.99 9.86
CA VAL A 136 12.76 16.07 8.79
C VAL A 136 12.39 16.63 7.42
N GLU A 137 11.18 17.17 7.30
CA GLU A 137 10.70 17.76 6.05
C GLU A 137 11.15 19.19 5.82
N ARG A 138 11.79 19.82 6.81
CA ARG A 138 12.27 21.22 6.77
C ARG A 138 11.13 22.22 6.60
N LEU A 139 10.07 22.03 7.37
CA LEU A 139 8.89 22.89 7.39
C LEU A 139 9.09 24.02 8.39
N ASN A 140 8.66 25.24 8.03
CA ASN A 140 8.45 26.29 9.02
C ASN A 140 7.18 26.02 9.85
N GLU A 141 6.95 26.81 10.90
CA GLU A 141 5.83 26.60 11.84
C GLU A 141 4.46 26.54 11.13
N ARG A 142 4.21 27.46 10.20
CA ARG A 142 2.94 27.52 9.47
C ARG A 142 2.78 26.33 8.52
N GLU A 143 3.84 25.97 7.80
CA GLU A 143 3.85 24.80 6.93
C GLU A 143 3.64 23.50 7.72
N ALA A 144 4.28 23.38 8.89
CA ALA A 144 4.15 22.23 9.77
C ALA A 144 2.72 22.07 10.29
N GLU A 145 2.09 23.17 10.73
CA GLU A 145 0.69 23.10 11.20
C GLU A 145 -0.26 22.73 10.06
N LEU A 146 -0.09 23.29 8.85
CA LEU A 146 -0.94 22.90 7.72
C LEU A 146 -0.75 21.42 7.32
N VAL A 147 0.49 20.94 7.24
CA VAL A 147 0.76 19.52 6.94
C VAL A 147 0.10 18.62 7.98
N LYS A 148 0.23 18.98 9.27
CA LYS A 148 -0.41 18.27 10.37
C LYS A 148 -1.94 18.27 10.24
N GLU A 149 -2.54 19.42 10.00
CA GLU A 149 -3.99 19.54 9.88
C GLU A 149 -4.57 18.72 8.71
N ILE A 150 -3.89 18.73 7.55
CA ILE A 150 -4.29 17.92 6.39
C ILE A 150 -4.08 16.44 6.70
N ALA A 151 -2.95 16.05 7.27
CA ALA A 151 -2.68 14.67 7.59
C ALA A 151 -3.72 14.12 8.60
N LEU A 152 -4.03 14.86 9.65
CA LEU A 152 -5.04 14.47 10.65
C LEU A 152 -6.46 14.38 10.08
N SER A 153 -6.74 14.94 8.89
CA SER A 153 -8.03 14.74 8.21
C SER A 153 -8.09 13.47 7.37
N ILE A 154 -6.97 12.79 7.13
CA ILE A 154 -6.93 11.52 6.39
C ILE A 154 -7.53 10.40 7.25
N THR A 155 -8.56 9.75 6.72
CA THR A 155 -9.31 8.64 7.32
C THR A 155 -8.92 7.29 6.70
N GLY A 156 -9.42 6.21 7.29
CA GLY A 156 -9.33 4.87 6.73
C GLY A 156 -10.05 4.73 5.38
N LYS A 157 -11.17 5.44 5.17
CA LYS A 157 -11.83 5.48 3.86
C LYS A 157 -10.92 6.08 2.80
N ASP A 158 -10.22 7.17 3.10
CA ASP A 158 -9.27 7.79 2.18
C ASP A 158 -8.11 6.85 1.81
N LEU A 159 -7.56 6.16 2.81
CA LEU A 159 -6.51 5.17 2.60
C LEU A 159 -7.00 3.96 1.80
N VAL A 160 -8.25 3.53 1.97
CA VAL A 160 -8.83 2.43 1.17
C VAL A 160 -9.09 2.90 -0.27
N ALA A 161 -9.64 4.09 -0.48
CA ALA A 161 -9.79 4.68 -1.82
C ALA A 161 -8.44 4.79 -2.55
N TYR A 162 -7.40 5.20 -1.82
CA TYR A 162 -6.03 5.21 -2.31
C TYR A 162 -5.55 3.80 -2.68
N SER A 163 -5.70 2.81 -1.81
CA SER A 163 -5.32 1.41 -2.13
C SER A 163 -6.03 0.85 -3.36
N LEU A 164 -7.33 1.13 -3.51
CA LEU A 164 -8.11 0.71 -4.67
C LEU A 164 -7.63 1.39 -5.95
N THR A 165 -7.15 2.63 -5.84
CA THR A 165 -6.57 3.35 -6.99
C THR A 165 -5.32 2.66 -7.49
N GLU A 166 -4.52 2.07 -6.61
CA GLU A 166 -3.31 1.33 -6.97
C GLU A 166 -3.58 -0.11 -7.40
N LEU A 167 -4.51 -0.79 -6.73
CA LEU A 167 -4.83 -2.20 -7.00
C LEU A 167 -5.71 -2.39 -8.22
N MET A 168 -6.79 -1.61 -8.33
CA MET A 168 -7.85 -1.95 -9.26
C MET A 168 -7.60 -1.34 -10.64
N PRO A 169 -7.88 -2.05 -11.74
CA PRO A 169 -7.60 -1.56 -13.10
C PRO A 169 -8.55 -0.45 -13.57
N GLY A 170 -9.76 -0.35 -13.03
CA GLY A 170 -10.83 0.48 -13.58
C GLY A 170 -11.17 1.75 -12.79
N VAL A 171 -11.95 2.63 -13.44
CA VAL A 171 -12.57 3.84 -12.87
C VAL A 171 -13.97 3.59 -12.27
N ASP A 172 -14.46 2.36 -12.31
CA ASP A 172 -15.74 1.98 -11.71
C ASP A 172 -15.52 1.64 -10.23
N GLY A 173 -15.80 2.63 -9.36
CA GLY A 173 -15.60 2.49 -7.93
C GLY A 173 -16.46 1.40 -7.27
N ASP A 174 -17.71 1.25 -7.71
CA ASP A 174 -18.62 0.24 -7.16
C ASP A 174 -18.09 -1.17 -7.52
N MET A 175 -17.65 -1.38 -8.76
CA MET A 175 -16.98 -2.61 -9.20
C MET A 175 -15.69 -2.88 -8.41
N ASN A 176 -14.86 -1.86 -8.22
CA ASN A 176 -13.61 -1.96 -7.46
C ASN A 176 -13.86 -2.43 -6.01
N LEU A 177 -14.91 -1.91 -5.36
CA LEU A 177 -15.32 -2.35 -4.02
C LEU A 177 -15.88 -3.77 -4.01
N MET A 178 -16.73 -4.14 -4.97
CA MET A 178 -17.27 -5.50 -5.06
C MET A 178 -16.14 -6.54 -5.20
N VAL A 179 -15.14 -6.24 -6.03
CA VAL A 179 -13.96 -7.11 -6.20
C VAL A 179 -13.15 -7.17 -4.90
N LEU A 180 -12.89 -6.04 -4.24
CA LEU A 180 -12.19 -6.04 -2.96
C LEU A 180 -12.95 -6.85 -1.90
N ASP A 181 -14.27 -6.65 -1.76
CA ASP A 181 -15.11 -7.39 -0.81
C ASP A 181 -15.07 -8.90 -1.07
N PHE A 182 -15.17 -9.32 -2.34
CA PHE A 182 -15.01 -10.73 -2.71
C PHE A 182 -13.64 -11.27 -2.28
N ILE A 183 -12.56 -10.51 -2.53
CA ILE A 183 -11.21 -10.94 -2.19
C ILE A 183 -11.02 -11.05 -0.68
N VAL A 184 -11.36 -10.03 0.11
CA VAL A 184 -11.13 -10.06 1.57
C VAL A 184 -12.02 -11.09 2.27
N ARG A 185 -13.22 -11.36 1.76
CA ARG A 185 -14.11 -12.38 2.32
C ARG A 185 -13.66 -13.80 2.06
N ASN A 186 -12.99 -14.06 0.92
CA ASN A 186 -12.72 -15.42 0.47
C ASN A 186 -11.22 -15.76 0.45
N GLY A 187 -10.37 -14.81 0.05
CA GLY A 187 -8.91 -14.92 0.04
C GLY A 187 -8.23 -14.35 1.29
N GLY A 188 -8.91 -13.46 2.01
CA GLY A 188 -8.45 -12.83 3.25
C GLY A 188 -7.55 -11.60 3.06
N LEU A 189 -7.22 -10.96 4.18
CA LEU A 189 -6.35 -9.77 4.24
C LEU A 189 -4.99 -10.04 3.59
N GLU A 190 -4.38 -11.15 3.97
CA GLU A 190 -3.03 -11.54 3.60
C GLU A 190 -2.93 -11.75 2.09
N TYR A 191 -4.02 -12.13 1.41
CA TYR A 191 -4.04 -12.22 -0.04
C TYR A 191 -3.88 -10.84 -0.68
N VAL A 192 -4.65 -9.83 -0.23
CA VAL A 192 -4.56 -8.44 -0.72
C VAL A 192 -3.17 -7.86 -0.47
N GLU A 193 -2.62 -8.12 0.72
CA GLU A 193 -1.26 -7.73 1.11
C GLU A 193 -0.17 -8.40 0.27
N SER A 194 -0.50 -9.50 -0.39
CA SER A 194 0.43 -10.30 -1.19
C SER A 194 0.37 -10.01 -2.69
N ILE A 195 -0.62 -9.25 -3.18
CA ILE A 195 -0.83 -9.00 -4.62
C ILE A 195 0.34 -8.20 -5.20
N PRO A 196 1.09 -8.71 -6.20
CA PRO A 196 2.18 -7.97 -6.84
C PRO A 196 1.70 -6.96 -7.89
N ALA A 197 2.50 -5.92 -8.13
CA ALA A 197 2.21 -4.95 -9.19
C ALA A 197 2.62 -5.57 -10.53
N MET A 198 1.65 -6.11 -11.27
CA MET A 198 1.90 -6.95 -12.44
C MET A 198 2.62 -6.25 -13.60
N TYR A 199 2.59 -4.91 -13.63
CA TYR A 199 2.98 -4.13 -14.80
C TYR A 199 4.29 -3.34 -14.67
N ASP A 200 4.99 -3.41 -13.53
CA ASP A 200 6.32 -2.80 -13.36
C ASP A 200 7.41 -3.85 -13.05
N SER A 201 8.68 -3.43 -13.11
CA SER A 201 9.86 -4.27 -12.86
C SER A 201 10.44 -4.15 -11.43
N TYR A 202 9.83 -3.38 -10.54
CA TYR A 202 10.26 -3.16 -9.17
C TYR A 202 9.75 -4.26 -8.22
N THR A 203 10.20 -4.25 -6.96
CA THR A 203 9.67 -5.12 -5.90
C THR A 203 8.43 -4.50 -5.26
N SER A 204 7.39 -4.28 -6.08
CA SER A 204 6.12 -3.68 -5.68
C SER A 204 5.02 -4.72 -5.52
N PHE A 205 4.33 -4.64 -4.38
CA PHE A 205 3.21 -5.51 -4.01
C PHE A 205 2.40 -4.90 -2.85
N GLY A 206 1.29 -5.54 -2.51
CA GLY A 206 0.38 -5.16 -1.43
C GLY A 206 -0.60 -4.05 -1.81
N PRO A 207 -1.44 -3.58 -0.88
CA PRO A 207 -2.59 -2.71 -1.20
C PRO A 207 -2.22 -1.38 -1.86
N TYR A 208 -1.01 -0.88 -1.62
CA TYR A 208 -0.55 0.39 -2.18
C TYR A 208 0.51 0.21 -3.27
N GLN A 209 0.85 -1.02 -3.63
CA GLN A 209 1.79 -1.33 -4.71
C GLN A 209 3.12 -0.54 -4.62
N PHE A 210 3.64 -0.33 -3.41
CA PHE A 210 4.78 0.56 -3.19
C PHE A 210 6.02 0.10 -3.94
N THR A 211 6.82 1.07 -4.40
CA THR A 211 8.17 0.83 -4.85
C THR A 211 9.18 1.33 -3.81
N GLN A 212 10.46 1.05 -4.02
CA GLN A 212 11.56 1.60 -3.22
C GLN A 212 11.61 3.15 -3.18
N TYR A 213 10.85 3.85 -4.02
CA TYR A 213 10.76 5.31 -3.96
C TYR A 213 9.77 5.78 -2.89
N ALA A 214 8.73 4.99 -2.61
CA ALA A 214 7.75 5.27 -1.57
C ALA A 214 8.22 4.80 -0.18
N TRP A 215 8.96 3.70 -0.12
CA TRP A 215 9.48 3.16 1.14
C TRP A 215 10.86 2.50 0.98
N TYR A 216 11.90 3.16 1.49
CA TYR A 216 13.27 2.62 1.50
C TYR A 216 14.09 3.22 2.63
N ASP A 217 14.74 2.41 3.46
CA ASP A 217 15.63 2.82 4.55
C ASP A 217 16.78 1.82 4.71
N THR A 218 18.01 2.28 4.49
CA THR A 218 19.25 1.51 4.71
C THR A 218 20.05 2.00 5.92
N GLY A 219 19.49 2.92 6.71
CA GLY A 219 20.19 3.70 7.72
C GLY A 219 21.03 4.84 7.16
N ARG A 220 21.53 4.73 5.91
CA ARG A 220 22.28 5.78 5.21
C ARG A 220 21.40 6.62 4.29
N GLU A 221 20.48 5.95 3.60
CA GLU A 221 19.55 6.58 2.69
C GLU A 221 18.12 6.26 3.10
N LYS A 222 17.27 7.29 3.08
CA LYS A 222 15.82 7.20 3.34
C LYS A 222 15.05 7.86 2.20
N ARG A 223 13.97 7.23 1.73
CA ARG A 223 13.12 7.72 0.64
C ARG A 223 11.64 7.61 0.99
N GLY A 224 10.85 8.55 0.49
CA GLY A 224 9.41 8.54 0.68
C GLY A 224 9.02 8.60 2.16
N GLY A 225 7.99 7.82 2.53
CA GLY A 225 7.43 7.79 3.88
C GLY A 225 8.42 7.28 4.94
N SER A 226 9.45 6.53 4.56
CA SER A 226 10.43 5.98 5.53
C SER A 226 11.25 7.08 6.22
N LYS A 227 11.37 8.26 5.59
CA LYS A 227 11.99 9.45 6.21
C LYS A 227 11.30 9.82 7.53
N LEU A 228 9.98 9.64 7.57
CA LEU A 228 9.11 9.97 8.68
C LEU A 228 8.93 8.84 9.68
N ASN A 229 9.46 7.64 9.41
CA ASN A 229 9.37 6.50 10.33
C ASN A 229 9.95 6.84 11.72
N GLN A 230 10.98 7.70 11.76
CA GLN A 230 11.59 8.17 13.01
C GLN A 230 10.66 9.04 13.86
N ALA A 231 9.57 9.57 13.29
CA ALA A 231 8.58 10.35 14.02
C ALA A 231 7.56 9.47 14.76
N LEU A 232 7.51 8.17 14.50
CA LEU A 232 6.61 7.25 15.19
C LEU A 232 7.19 6.79 16.52
N ARG A 233 6.33 6.68 17.55
CA ARG A 233 6.68 6.02 18.82
C ARG A 233 7.04 4.55 18.62
N ALA A 234 6.26 3.85 17.78
CA ALA A 234 6.50 2.47 17.38
C ALA A 234 6.82 2.46 15.89
N GLN A 235 8.11 2.38 15.57
CA GLN A 235 8.59 2.45 14.19
C GLN A 235 8.26 1.16 13.43
N VAL A 236 7.97 1.30 12.14
CA VAL A 236 7.95 0.17 11.20
C VAL A 236 9.34 -0.44 11.20
N LYS A 237 9.43 -1.76 11.40
CA LYS A 237 10.70 -2.43 11.68
C LYS A 237 11.60 -2.51 10.46
N HIS A 238 11.02 -2.53 9.28
CA HIS A 238 11.73 -2.85 8.05
C HIS A 238 11.76 -1.68 7.08
N GLY A 239 12.95 -1.33 6.64
CA GLY A 239 13.19 -0.28 5.65
C GLY A 239 13.02 -0.71 4.19
N SER A 240 12.45 -1.88 3.90
CA SER A 240 12.32 -2.39 2.52
C SER A 240 10.87 -2.77 2.24
N VAL A 241 10.36 -2.38 1.07
CA VAL A 241 9.03 -2.78 0.60
C VAL A 241 8.86 -4.30 0.69
N SER A 242 9.88 -5.08 0.32
CA SER A 242 9.86 -6.56 0.35
C SER A 242 9.49 -7.18 1.70
N ARG A 243 9.59 -6.41 2.78
CA ARG A 243 9.38 -6.84 4.16
C ARG A 243 8.18 -6.20 4.84
N LEU A 244 7.45 -5.30 4.16
CA LEU A 244 6.19 -4.77 4.70
C LEU A 244 5.18 -5.93 4.79
N ARG A 245 4.47 -6.00 5.92
CA ARG A 245 3.43 -7.01 6.22
C ARG A 245 2.31 -6.40 7.04
N GLY A 246 1.08 -6.89 6.89
CA GLY A 246 -0.04 -6.51 7.73
C GLY A 246 -0.26 -5.00 7.79
N ASP A 247 -0.52 -4.52 9.01
CA ASP A 247 -0.72 -3.11 9.33
C ASP A 247 0.43 -2.19 8.83
N GLU A 248 1.66 -2.70 8.63
CA GLU A 248 2.79 -1.89 8.16
C GLU A 248 2.55 -1.29 6.76
N HIS A 249 1.75 -1.95 5.90
CA HIS A 249 1.38 -1.38 4.59
C HIS A 249 0.59 -0.08 4.76
N HIS A 250 -0.38 -0.05 5.67
CA HIS A 250 -1.22 1.10 5.93
C HIS A 250 -0.45 2.21 6.66
N ILE A 251 0.43 1.86 7.59
CA ILE A 251 1.33 2.82 8.26
C ILE A 251 2.26 3.48 7.24
N ALA A 252 2.90 2.68 6.38
CA ALA A 252 3.77 3.20 5.33
C ALA A 252 3.02 4.14 4.37
N ALA A 253 1.78 3.80 4.01
CA ALA A 253 0.94 4.64 3.16
C ALA A 253 0.57 5.97 3.80
N TYR A 254 0.20 5.95 5.07
CA TYR A 254 -0.11 7.16 5.80
C TYR A 254 1.12 8.09 5.90
N LEU A 255 2.29 7.53 6.23
CA LEU A 255 3.54 8.30 6.25
C LEU A 255 3.94 8.84 4.87
N PHE A 256 3.74 8.06 3.81
CA PHE A 256 4.04 8.51 2.46
C PHE A 256 3.05 9.58 1.97
N ALA A 257 1.79 9.54 2.41
CA ALA A 257 0.85 10.64 2.20
C ALA A 257 1.33 11.93 2.86
N ILE A 258 1.81 11.87 4.11
CA ILE A 258 2.40 13.04 4.80
C ILE A 258 3.60 13.59 4.03
N ASP A 259 4.50 12.71 3.56
CA ASP A 259 5.66 13.11 2.75
C ASP A 259 5.24 13.87 1.48
N ASN A 260 4.26 13.35 0.75
CA ASN A 260 3.74 14.01 -0.45
C ASN A 260 3.04 15.34 -0.14
N ILE A 261 2.29 15.44 0.95
CA ILE A 261 1.66 16.70 1.39
C ILE A 261 2.73 17.73 1.79
N ALA A 262 3.76 17.33 2.55
CA ALA A 262 4.86 18.20 2.92
C ALA A 262 5.62 18.72 1.68
N ALA A 263 5.83 17.86 0.67
CA ALA A 263 6.41 18.26 -0.60
C ALA A 263 5.56 19.31 -1.34
N LEU A 264 4.22 19.19 -1.31
CA LEU A 264 3.31 20.21 -1.86
C LEU A 264 3.44 21.54 -1.11
N VAL A 265 3.25 21.49 0.21
CA VAL A 265 3.24 22.67 1.08
C VAL A 265 4.54 23.47 0.95
N ARG A 266 5.70 22.80 0.83
CA ARG A 266 6.99 23.47 0.62
C ARG A 266 7.17 24.11 -0.76
N ARG A 267 6.41 23.65 -1.75
CA ARG A 267 6.58 24.05 -3.15
C ARG A 267 5.66 25.19 -3.55
N ILE A 268 4.51 25.30 -2.90
CA ILE A 268 3.50 26.30 -3.21
C ILE A 268 3.85 27.67 -2.62
N ASP A 269 3.35 28.74 -3.25
CA ASP A 269 3.57 30.10 -2.78
C ASP A 269 2.59 30.53 -1.67
N LYS A 270 2.74 31.75 -1.16
CA LYS A 270 1.89 32.29 -0.07
C LYS A 270 0.40 32.39 -0.45
N ARG A 271 0.06 32.61 -1.72
CA ARG A 271 -1.33 32.69 -2.19
C ARG A 271 -1.91 31.28 -2.24
N GLN A 272 -1.23 30.36 -2.92
CA GLN A 272 -1.62 28.96 -3.02
C GLN A 272 -1.75 28.30 -1.64
N MET A 273 -0.86 28.61 -0.70
CA MET A 273 -0.94 28.17 0.70
C MET A 273 -2.25 28.61 1.37
N LYS A 274 -2.62 29.90 1.23
CA LYS A 274 -3.90 30.42 1.78
C LYS A 274 -5.10 29.75 1.14
N THR A 275 -5.03 29.48 -0.17
CA THR A 275 -6.07 28.72 -0.88
C THR A 275 -6.18 27.32 -0.28
N LEU A 276 -5.07 26.60 -0.11
CA LEU A 276 -5.05 25.25 0.45
C LEU A 276 -5.61 25.21 1.87
N GLU A 277 -5.17 26.11 2.76
CA GLU A 277 -5.69 26.28 4.14
C GLU A 277 -7.21 26.44 4.16
N ARG A 278 -7.77 27.18 3.20
CA ARG A 278 -9.21 27.42 3.11
C ARG A 278 -9.99 26.21 2.60
N VAL A 279 -9.44 25.46 1.65
CA VAL A 279 -10.24 24.50 0.85
C VAL A 279 -10.00 23.04 1.21
N TYR A 280 -8.89 22.66 1.86
CA TYR A 280 -8.56 21.24 2.03
C TYR A 280 -9.66 20.44 2.76
N ARG A 281 -10.40 21.04 3.69
CA ARG A 281 -11.53 20.38 4.37
C ARG A 281 -12.77 20.24 3.49
N THR A 282 -13.11 21.28 2.73
CA THR A 282 -14.32 21.30 1.88
C THR A 282 -14.12 20.66 0.52
N LYS A 283 -12.85 20.48 0.13
CA LYS A 283 -12.38 19.80 -1.08
C LYS A 283 -11.47 18.63 -0.71
N HIS A 284 -11.82 17.90 0.35
CA HIS A 284 -11.01 16.80 0.91
C HIS A 284 -10.70 15.72 -0.14
N GLU A 285 -11.65 15.39 -0.99
CA GLU A 285 -11.45 14.47 -2.10
C GLU A 285 -10.28 14.88 -3.01
N ALA A 286 -10.10 16.17 -3.31
CA ALA A 286 -8.98 16.65 -4.11
C ALA A 286 -7.62 16.44 -3.42
N VAL A 287 -7.58 16.44 -2.08
CA VAL A 287 -6.38 16.10 -1.30
C VAL A 287 -6.05 14.61 -1.48
N VAL A 288 -7.05 13.73 -1.43
CA VAL A 288 -6.87 12.28 -1.63
C VAL A 288 -6.44 11.98 -3.07
N GLN A 289 -7.07 12.63 -4.06
CA GLN A 289 -6.64 12.56 -5.46
C GLN A 289 -5.18 13.03 -5.62
N TYR A 290 -4.77 14.11 -4.94
CA TYR A 290 -3.37 14.55 -4.95
C TYR A 290 -2.43 13.48 -4.37
N ILE A 291 -2.76 12.88 -3.22
CA ILE A 291 -1.96 11.80 -2.61
C ILE A 291 -1.77 10.63 -3.59
N ALA A 292 -2.85 10.13 -4.19
CA ALA A 292 -2.79 9.02 -5.12
C ALA A 292 -2.01 9.36 -6.40
N THR A 293 -2.24 10.55 -6.98
CA THR A 293 -1.49 10.99 -8.16
C THR A 293 -0.02 11.28 -7.86
N ALA A 294 0.31 11.75 -6.66
CA ALA A 294 1.68 12.00 -6.22
C ALA A 294 2.46 10.71 -5.99
N HIS A 295 1.78 9.64 -5.53
CA HIS A 295 2.38 8.31 -5.50
C HIS A 295 2.81 7.83 -6.90
N HIS A 296 1.95 8.01 -7.91
CA HIS A 296 2.26 7.59 -9.27
C HIS A 296 3.32 8.47 -9.94
N GLN A 297 3.14 9.80 -9.94
CA GLN A 297 4.02 10.77 -10.60
C GLN A 297 4.14 12.08 -9.80
N PRO A 298 5.03 12.14 -8.80
CA PRO A 298 5.06 13.24 -7.82
C PRO A 298 5.29 14.62 -8.45
N ALA A 299 6.23 14.74 -9.39
CA ALA A 299 6.51 16.03 -10.05
C ALA A 299 5.31 16.55 -10.88
N SER A 300 4.60 15.65 -11.55
CA SER A 300 3.41 16.02 -12.33
C SER A 300 2.24 16.35 -11.41
N ALA A 301 2.08 15.63 -10.29
CA ALA A 301 1.03 15.86 -9.31
C ALA A 301 1.22 17.21 -8.60
N LEU A 302 2.46 17.55 -8.22
CA LEU A 302 2.80 18.88 -7.70
C LEU A 302 2.43 19.99 -8.69
N SER A 303 2.72 19.78 -9.97
CA SER A 303 2.37 20.75 -11.02
C SER A 303 0.85 20.87 -11.22
N ALA A 304 0.12 19.76 -11.10
CA ALA A 304 -1.35 19.75 -11.16
C ALA A 304 -1.96 20.45 -9.94
N ALA A 305 -1.48 20.16 -8.73
CA ALA A 305 -1.94 20.79 -7.51
C ALA A 305 -1.67 22.30 -7.50
N SER A 306 -0.50 22.73 -7.99
CA SER A 306 -0.19 24.16 -8.16
C SER A 306 -1.19 24.84 -9.10
N ARG A 307 -1.48 24.27 -10.28
CA ARG A 307 -2.50 24.83 -11.20
C ARG A 307 -3.89 24.85 -10.60
N TRP A 308 -4.26 23.82 -9.84
CA TRP A 308 -5.54 23.74 -9.14
C TRP A 308 -5.68 24.86 -8.11
N LEU A 309 -4.63 25.11 -7.32
CA LEU A 309 -4.57 26.18 -6.34
C LEU A 309 -4.47 27.59 -6.96
N ASP A 310 -3.81 27.75 -8.11
CA ASP A 310 -3.73 29.02 -8.86
C ASP A 310 -5.10 29.50 -9.35
N ASN A 311 -5.99 28.55 -9.62
CA ASN A 311 -7.39 28.79 -9.96
C ASN A 311 -8.30 28.78 -8.71
N ASP A 312 -7.74 29.10 -7.54
CA ASP A 312 -8.41 29.18 -6.25
C ASP A 312 -9.21 27.91 -5.88
N ALA A 313 -8.81 26.76 -6.44
CA ALA A 313 -9.49 25.47 -6.32
C ALA A 313 -10.97 25.46 -6.78
N HIS A 314 -11.35 26.35 -7.71
CA HIS A 314 -12.73 26.44 -8.21
C HIS A 314 -13.17 25.22 -9.04
N LEU A 315 -12.23 24.61 -9.77
CA LEU A 315 -12.47 23.42 -10.58
C LEU A 315 -12.03 22.15 -9.82
N PRO A 316 -12.57 20.97 -10.16
CA PRO A 316 -12.06 19.70 -9.66
C PRO A 316 -10.56 19.55 -9.94
N TYR A 317 -9.81 18.88 -9.05
CA TYR A 317 -8.36 18.68 -9.22
C TYR A 317 -8.03 17.92 -10.51
N SER A 318 -8.89 16.99 -10.91
CA SER A 318 -8.80 16.26 -12.18
C SER A 318 -8.69 17.17 -13.41
N HIS A 319 -9.26 18.38 -13.40
CA HIS A 319 -9.12 19.36 -14.50
C HIS A 319 -7.70 19.90 -14.63
N SER A 320 -6.92 19.88 -13.55
CA SER A 320 -5.53 20.31 -13.55
C SER A 320 -4.56 19.17 -13.88
N CYS A 321 -5.04 17.94 -13.98
CA CYS A 321 -4.23 16.77 -14.28
C CYS A 321 -3.89 16.65 -15.77
N ASN A 322 -2.69 16.16 -16.07
CA ASN A 322 -2.36 15.72 -17.42
C ASN A 322 -3.03 14.36 -17.71
N LYS A 323 -3.00 13.89 -18.97
CA LYS A 323 -3.63 12.62 -19.37
C LYS A 323 -3.23 11.42 -18.51
N ARG A 324 -1.96 11.35 -18.05
CA ARG A 324 -1.47 10.23 -17.23
C ARG A 324 -2.02 10.26 -15.81
N LEU A 325 -2.16 11.45 -15.22
CA LEU A 325 -2.72 11.62 -13.88
C LEU A 325 -4.23 11.61 -13.83
N LEU A 326 -4.89 12.04 -14.92
CA LEU A 326 -6.34 12.17 -14.98
C LEU A 326 -7.05 10.86 -14.65
N GLU A 327 -6.53 9.75 -15.15
CA GLU A 327 -7.08 8.42 -14.87
C GLU A 327 -6.97 8.08 -13.38
N TYR A 328 -5.79 8.27 -12.77
CA TYR A 328 -5.59 8.07 -11.33
C TYR A 328 -6.53 8.94 -10.49
N ALA A 329 -6.65 10.23 -10.81
CA ALA A 329 -7.55 11.14 -10.10
C ALA A 329 -9.02 10.67 -10.17
N ARG A 330 -9.50 10.30 -11.37
CA ARG A 330 -10.87 9.78 -11.58
C ARG A 330 -11.11 8.44 -10.87
N LYS A 331 -10.11 7.57 -10.85
CA LYS A 331 -10.19 6.30 -10.10
C LYS A 331 -10.36 6.59 -8.60
N THR A 332 -9.56 7.50 -8.05
CA THR A 332 -9.66 7.88 -6.64
C THR A 332 -11.00 8.49 -6.29
N GLU A 333 -11.51 9.43 -7.11
CA GLU A 333 -12.86 10.02 -7.01
C GLU A 333 -13.93 8.93 -6.95
N ALA A 334 -13.97 8.06 -7.96
CA ALA A 334 -14.98 7.01 -8.04
C ALA A 334 -14.91 6.02 -6.86
N ASN A 335 -13.70 5.68 -6.39
CA ASN A 335 -13.51 4.81 -5.23
C ASN A 335 -14.00 5.48 -3.94
N MET A 336 -13.78 6.78 -3.78
CA MET A 336 -14.29 7.54 -2.63
C MET A 336 -15.83 7.60 -2.66
N ASP A 337 -16.41 7.97 -3.80
CA ASP A 337 -17.87 8.01 -3.98
C ASP A 337 -18.53 6.66 -3.64
N ALA A 338 -17.90 5.56 -4.04
CA ALA A 338 -18.39 4.22 -3.74
C ALA A 338 -18.29 3.90 -2.24
N LEU A 339 -17.19 4.29 -1.58
CA LEU A 339 -16.99 4.09 -0.14
C LEU A 339 -17.94 4.94 0.72
N ASP A 340 -18.36 6.10 0.23
CA ASP A 340 -19.31 6.97 0.93
C ASP A 340 -20.74 6.44 0.95
N LYS A 341 -21.09 5.54 0.02
CA LYS A 341 -22.37 4.83 0.00
C LYS A 341 -22.46 3.65 0.98
N MET A 342 -21.33 3.21 1.56
CA MET A 342 -21.23 2.07 2.49
C MET A 342 -21.34 2.50 3.96
#